data_AF-A0A950VGR2-F1
#
_entry.id   AF-A0A950VGR2-F1
#
_cell.length_a   1.000
_cell.length_b   1.000
_cell.length_c   1.000
_cell.angle_alpha   90.00
_cell.angle_beta   90.00
_cell.angle_gamma   90.00
#
_symmetry.space_group_name_H-M   'P 1'
#
loop_
_entity.id
_entity.type
_entity.pdbx_description
1 polymer ?
#
loop_
_entity_poly.entity_id
_entity_poly.type
_entity_poly.pdbx_seq_one_letter_code
_entity_poly.pdbx_strand_id
1 'polypeptide(L)'
;MRRMITLVALCIGPAAAAATLHAGPGQQFALPSQAVAAAHDGDTVAIHPGQYFDCAVVRRNNLTIEGVGGGVVMTDKPCQGKALLVIDGHNVTIRGLTLQRVRVPDHNGAGIRAEGGDLTVEDTRFVNNQNGLLAASNPAATVRVVGSTFIGNGACAGSCAHGIYVNQIKLLDVERSRFLGTREGHHIKSRALSTRVVGCDIEDGPDGTASYLIDIPNGGNAVIAGNRLEKGPRSQNPATVIMIGAEGVSQPTDRLVVRDNTLVNDEGRPTTFVHNVTATPAELQGNTFHGGVVRPFEGDGPSG
;
A
#
# COMPACT_ATOMS: atom_id res chain seq x y z
N MET A 1 57.31 38.32 -19.06
CA MET A 1 56.52 37.25 -18.42
C MET A 1 55.28 37.00 -19.25
N ARG A 2 55.27 35.95 -20.10
CA ARG A 2 54.10 35.60 -20.94
C ARG A 2 53.10 34.83 -20.08
N ARG A 3 51.95 35.43 -19.79
CA ARG A 3 50.84 34.76 -19.10
C ARG A 3 50.18 33.78 -20.06
N MET A 4 50.36 32.49 -19.82
CA MET A 4 49.60 31.42 -20.47
C MET A 4 48.18 31.47 -19.92
N ILE A 5 47.22 31.77 -20.78
CA ILE A 5 45.78 31.68 -20.48
C ILE A 5 45.38 30.25 -20.81
N THR A 6 45.14 29.45 -19.77
CA THR A 6 44.59 28.10 -19.92
C THR A 6 43.08 28.24 -20.14
N LEU A 7 42.63 27.95 -21.36
CA LEU A 7 41.21 27.88 -21.69
C LEU A 7 40.65 26.57 -21.11
N VAL A 8 39.84 26.64 -20.05
CA VAL A 8 39.08 25.49 -19.55
C VAL A 8 37.83 25.36 -20.42
N ALA A 9 37.84 24.39 -21.33
CA ALA A 9 36.66 24.01 -22.08
C ALA A 9 35.72 23.23 -21.14
N LEU A 10 34.61 23.86 -20.73
CA LEU A 10 33.56 23.20 -19.97
C LEU A 10 32.75 22.32 -20.93
N CYS A 11 33.07 21.03 -20.97
CA CYS A 11 32.26 20.03 -21.68
C CYS A 11 30.92 19.86 -20.95
N ILE A 12 29.90 20.63 -21.37
CA ILE A 12 28.52 20.37 -20.98
C ILE A 12 28.09 19.13 -21.78
N GLY A 13 28.23 17.95 -21.16
CA GLY A 13 27.69 16.71 -21.72
C GLY A 13 26.17 16.82 -21.86
N PRO A 14 25.54 16.18 -22.86
CA PRO A 14 24.10 16.16 -22.96
C PRO A 14 23.52 15.55 -21.69
N ALA A 15 22.53 16.22 -21.08
CA ALA A 15 21.73 15.60 -20.03
C ALA A 15 21.16 14.29 -20.60
N ALA A 16 21.52 13.15 -20.03
CA ALA A 16 21.00 11.87 -20.47
C ALA A 16 19.47 11.91 -20.31
N ALA A 17 18.76 11.88 -21.43
CA ALA A 17 17.31 11.80 -21.42
C ALA A 17 16.91 10.44 -20.83
N ALA A 18 15.90 10.43 -19.96
CA ALA A 18 15.32 9.19 -19.43
C ALA A 18 14.90 8.27 -20.59
N ALA A 19 15.39 7.04 -20.57
CA ALA A 19 15.07 6.04 -21.59
C ALA A 19 13.77 5.30 -21.24
N THR A 20 13.09 4.78 -22.26
CA THR A 20 12.00 3.81 -22.07
C THR A 20 12.47 2.43 -22.53
N LEU A 21 12.48 1.48 -21.60
CA LEU A 21 12.87 0.09 -21.84
C LEU A 21 11.60 -0.76 -21.94
N HIS A 22 11.44 -1.46 -23.07
CA HIS A 22 10.23 -2.24 -23.32
C HIS A 22 10.42 -3.72 -22.96
N ALA A 23 9.53 -4.25 -22.12
CA ALA A 23 9.51 -5.65 -21.72
C ALA A 23 8.27 -6.37 -22.20
N GLY A 24 8.41 -7.62 -22.65
CA GLY A 24 7.30 -8.50 -23.04
C GLY A 24 7.57 -9.28 -24.33
N PRO A 25 6.60 -10.12 -24.77
CA PRO A 25 6.74 -10.89 -26.00
C PRO A 25 7.08 -10.01 -27.21
N GLY A 26 8.19 -10.32 -27.88
CA GLY A 26 8.66 -9.57 -29.06
C GLY A 26 9.25 -8.19 -28.79
N GLN A 27 9.45 -7.82 -27.52
CA GLN A 27 10.04 -6.53 -27.12
C GLN A 27 11.56 -6.62 -26.92
N GLN A 28 12.19 -5.48 -26.63
CA GLN A 28 13.63 -5.36 -26.33
C GLN A 28 14.07 -6.37 -25.25
N PHE A 29 13.27 -6.52 -24.20
CA PHE A 29 13.47 -7.50 -23.14
C PHE A 29 12.29 -8.48 -23.13
N ALA A 30 12.57 -9.77 -22.97
CA ALA A 30 11.52 -10.78 -22.91
C ALA A 30 10.76 -10.75 -21.58
N LEU A 31 11.43 -10.37 -20.50
CA LEU A 31 10.90 -10.38 -19.13
C LEU A 31 11.00 -9.00 -18.45
N PRO A 32 10.04 -8.63 -17.60
CA PRO A 32 10.10 -7.42 -16.77
C PRO A 32 11.41 -7.29 -15.99
N SER A 33 11.87 -8.38 -15.37
CA SER A 33 13.10 -8.40 -14.56
C SER A 33 14.35 -8.02 -15.34
N GLN A 34 14.42 -8.39 -16.62
CA GLN A 34 15.53 -8.06 -17.50
C GLN A 34 15.57 -6.56 -17.80
N ALA A 35 14.41 -5.95 -18.10
CA ALA A 35 14.32 -4.51 -18.33
C ALA A 35 14.63 -3.72 -17.06
N VAL A 36 14.09 -4.14 -15.90
CA VAL A 36 14.39 -3.50 -14.61
C VAL A 36 15.88 -3.59 -14.28
N ALA A 37 16.53 -4.72 -14.54
CA ALA A 37 17.97 -4.89 -14.29
C ALA A 37 18.83 -3.99 -15.18
N ALA A 38 18.38 -3.70 -16.42
CA ALA A 38 19.07 -2.87 -17.39
C ALA A 38 18.80 -1.36 -17.23
N ALA A 39 17.74 -0.98 -16.52
CA ALA A 39 17.36 0.41 -16.33
C ALA A 39 18.39 1.20 -15.49
N HIS A 40 18.42 2.51 -15.74
CA HIS A 40 19.14 3.51 -14.96
C HIS A 40 18.17 4.38 -14.15
N ASP A 41 18.73 5.24 -13.30
CA ASP A 41 17.91 6.20 -12.54
C ASP A 41 17.19 7.15 -13.50
N GLY A 42 15.89 7.38 -13.26
CA GLY A 42 15.05 8.23 -14.10
C GLY A 42 14.36 7.52 -15.28
N ASP A 43 14.73 6.28 -15.60
CA ASP A 43 14.17 5.55 -16.73
C ASP A 43 12.70 5.12 -16.50
N THR A 44 12.06 4.71 -17.59
CA THR A 44 10.76 4.03 -17.56
C THR A 44 10.90 2.60 -18.09
N VAL A 45 10.34 1.64 -17.37
CA VAL A 45 10.18 0.25 -17.82
C VAL A 45 8.73 0.04 -18.22
N ALA A 46 8.49 -0.04 -19.53
CA ALA A 46 7.18 -0.23 -20.14
C ALA A 46 6.94 -1.73 -20.42
N ILE A 47 6.08 -2.35 -19.62
CA ILE A 47 5.77 -3.78 -19.69
C ILE A 47 4.53 -3.98 -20.55
N HIS A 48 4.66 -4.71 -21.65
CA HIS A 48 3.54 -5.02 -22.55
C HIS A 48 2.65 -6.14 -21.99
N PRO A 49 1.40 -6.30 -22.50
CA PRO A 49 0.47 -7.31 -22.00
C PRO A 49 1.05 -8.73 -22.03
N GLY A 50 0.81 -9.48 -20.96
CA GLY A 50 1.36 -10.82 -20.79
C GLY A 50 1.27 -11.30 -19.34
N GLN A 51 1.43 -12.61 -19.16
CA GLN A 51 1.55 -13.23 -17.85
C GLN A 51 3.01 -13.66 -17.61
N TYR A 52 3.61 -13.12 -16.56
CA TYR A 52 5.01 -13.25 -16.23
C TYR A 52 5.18 -13.97 -14.90
N PHE A 53 5.74 -15.18 -14.94
CA PHE A 53 6.27 -15.89 -13.77
C PHE A 53 7.66 -15.33 -13.44
N ASP A 54 7.66 -14.07 -13.00
CA ASP A 54 8.86 -13.24 -12.93
C ASP A 54 8.77 -12.26 -11.75
N CYS A 55 9.93 -11.77 -11.32
CA CYS A 55 10.05 -10.78 -10.26
C CYS A 55 11.26 -9.88 -10.49
N ALA A 56 11.23 -8.70 -9.91
CA ALA A 56 12.31 -7.73 -10.05
C ALA A 56 12.70 -7.11 -8.71
N VAL A 57 14.01 -6.83 -8.57
CA VAL A 57 14.55 -6.01 -7.49
C VAL A 57 14.90 -4.64 -8.08
N VAL A 58 14.12 -3.63 -7.73
CA VAL A 58 14.19 -2.27 -8.26
C VAL A 58 15.16 -1.46 -7.42
N ARG A 59 16.41 -1.36 -7.87
CA ARG A 59 17.47 -0.60 -7.18
C ARG A 59 17.64 0.84 -7.65
N ARG A 60 17.02 1.17 -8.79
CA ARG A 60 17.15 2.49 -9.42
C ARG A 60 16.22 3.49 -8.76
N ASN A 61 16.68 4.73 -8.67
CA ASN A 61 15.89 5.85 -8.18
C ASN A 61 15.11 6.49 -9.32
N ASN A 62 14.04 7.20 -9.00
CA ASN A 62 13.24 7.95 -9.97
C ASN A 62 12.74 7.06 -11.13
N LEU A 63 12.58 5.76 -10.89
CA LEU A 63 12.20 4.78 -11.91
C LEU A 63 10.67 4.68 -12.00
N THR A 64 10.13 4.67 -13.21
CA THR A 64 8.75 4.25 -13.45
C THR A 64 8.72 2.82 -13.97
N ILE A 65 7.84 1.97 -13.44
CA ILE A 65 7.49 0.67 -14.00
C ILE A 65 6.00 0.69 -14.31
N GLU A 66 5.65 0.52 -15.58
CA GLU A 66 4.26 0.68 -16.02
C GLU A 66 3.81 -0.42 -16.97
N GLY A 67 2.54 -0.80 -16.84
CA GLY A 67 1.86 -1.64 -17.81
C GLY A 67 1.44 -0.82 -19.05
N VAL A 68 1.82 -1.28 -20.23
CA VAL A 68 1.36 -0.72 -21.51
C VAL A 68 -0.06 -1.25 -21.76
N GLY A 69 -1.05 -0.51 -21.29
CA GLY A 69 -2.46 -0.90 -21.37
C GLY A 69 -2.85 -1.97 -20.34
N GLY A 70 -3.95 -2.68 -20.60
CA GLY A 70 -4.45 -3.73 -19.71
C GLY A 70 -3.81 -5.10 -19.96
N GLY A 71 -3.85 -5.98 -18.96
CA GLY A 71 -3.46 -7.39 -19.12
C GLY A 71 -2.00 -7.71 -18.79
N VAL A 72 -1.29 -6.83 -18.10
CA VAL A 72 0.05 -7.11 -17.56
C VAL A 72 -0.09 -7.78 -16.20
N VAL A 73 0.38 -9.01 -16.09
CA VAL A 73 0.28 -9.83 -14.87
C VAL A 73 1.65 -10.35 -14.46
N MET A 74 2.15 -9.96 -13.30
CA MET A 74 3.28 -10.62 -12.64
C MET A 74 2.77 -11.54 -11.52
N THR A 75 3.29 -12.75 -11.42
CA THR A 75 2.65 -13.78 -10.59
C THR A 75 3.58 -14.84 -10.03
N ASP A 76 3.20 -15.37 -8.87
CA ASP A 76 3.70 -16.59 -8.20
C ASP A 76 5.18 -16.62 -7.79
N LYS A 77 6.12 -16.04 -8.55
CA LYS A 77 7.57 -16.17 -8.35
C LYS A 77 8.13 -14.99 -7.54
N PRO A 78 8.38 -15.08 -6.23
CA PRO A 78 8.93 -13.98 -5.45
C PRO A 78 10.44 -13.80 -5.66
N CYS A 79 10.90 -12.56 -5.60
CA CYS A 79 12.30 -12.18 -5.48
C CYS A 79 12.70 -12.08 -4.02
N GLN A 80 13.92 -12.53 -3.71
CA GLN A 80 14.52 -12.51 -2.36
C GLN A 80 13.69 -13.21 -1.27
N GLY A 81 12.76 -14.09 -1.65
CA GLY A 81 11.79 -14.65 -0.69
C GLY A 81 10.83 -13.61 -0.10
N LYS A 82 10.65 -12.46 -0.77
CA LYS A 82 9.86 -11.32 -0.27
C LYS A 82 8.65 -11.00 -1.15
N ALA A 83 8.86 -10.62 -2.42
CA ALA A 83 7.79 -10.05 -3.26
C ALA A 83 8.02 -10.19 -4.77
N LEU A 84 6.99 -9.94 -5.59
CA LEU A 84 7.18 -9.82 -7.04
C LEU A 84 8.03 -8.60 -7.40
N LEU A 85 7.79 -7.47 -6.72
CA LEU A 85 8.60 -6.27 -6.87
C LEU A 85 9.18 -5.90 -5.51
N VAL A 86 10.50 -5.99 -5.36
CA VAL A 86 11.22 -5.49 -4.18
C VAL A 86 11.81 -4.13 -4.55
N ILE A 87 11.35 -3.07 -3.90
CA ILE A 87 11.69 -1.69 -4.21
C ILE A 87 12.75 -1.21 -3.22
N ASP A 88 14.02 -1.26 -3.64
CA ASP A 88 15.16 -0.75 -2.87
C ASP A 88 15.44 0.73 -3.20
N GLY A 89 15.04 1.18 -4.40
CA GLY A 89 15.24 2.55 -4.87
C GLY A 89 14.35 3.60 -4.20
N HIS A 90 14.67 4.87 -4.43
CA HIS A 90 13.91 6.03 -3.95
C HIS A 90 13.08 6.65 -5.08
N ASN A 91 11.89 7.17 -4.74
CA ASN A 91 11.00 7.85 -5.68
C ASN A 91 10.62 6.96 -6.88
N VAL A 92 10.13 5.76 -6.61
CA VAL A 92 9.72 4.81 -7.64
C VAL A 92 8.21 4.91 -7.87
N THR A 93 7.78 4.83 -9.12
CA THR A 93 6.36 4.74 -9.50
C THR A 93 6.06 3.38 -10.11
N ILE A 94 5.04 2.70 -9.60
CA ILE A 94 4.51 1.44 -10.17
C ILE A 94 3.08 1.69 -10.63
N ARG A 95 2.75 1.39 -11.89
CA ARG A 95 1.38 1.58 -12.38
C ARG A 95 0.87 0.56 -13.40
N GLY A 96 -0.44 0.35 -13.42
CA GLY A 96 -1.10 -0.44 -14.47
C GLY A 96 -0.75 -1.94 -14.47
N LEU A 97 -0.29 -2.48 -13.34
CA LEU A 97 0.10 -3.90 -13.22
C LEU A 97 -0.95 -4.70 -12.45
N THR A 98 -1.02 -6.00 -12.70
CA THR A 98 -1.63 -6.98 -11.77
C THR A 98 -0.53 -7.82 -11.13
N LEU A 99 -0.46 -7.79 -9.81
CA LEU A 99 0.51 -8.50 -8.97
C LEU A 99 -0.23 -9.54 -8.14
N GLN A 100 0.02 -10.83 -8.35
CA GLN A 100 -0.84 -11.86 -7.78
C GLN A 100 -0.15 -13.15 -7.31
N ARG A 101 -0.87 -13.88 -6.43
CA ARG A 101 -0.54 -15.22 -5.95
C ARG A 101 0.84 -15.36 -5.29
N VAL A 102 1.36 -14.31 -4.67
CA VAL A 102 2.66 -14.39 -4.00
C VAL A 102 2.57 -15.21 -2.72
N ARG A 103 3.40 -16.24 -2.61
CA ARG A 103 3.56 -17.09 -1.44
C ARG A 103 5.04 -17.23 -1.09
N VAL A 104 5.39 -17.00 0.17
CA VAL A 104 6.73 -17.22 0.72
C VAL A 104 6.63 -18.04 2.02
N PRO A 105 7.71 -18.73 2.43
CA PRO A 105 7.70 -19.56 3.65
C PRO A 105 7.34 -18.80 4.93
N ASP A 106 7.73 -17.53 5.04
CA ASP A 106 7.47 -16.69 6.22
C ASP A 106 6.03 -16.15 6.29
N HIS A 107 5.15 -16.61 5.38
CA HIS A 107 3.74 -16.27 5.31
C HIS A 107 3.40 -14.78 5.09
N ASN A 108 4.37 -13.96 4.67
CA ASN A 108 4.21 -12.52 4.49
C ASN A 108 4.55 -12.01 3.07
N GLY A 109 4.53 -12.89 2.07
CA GLY A 109 4.97 -12.59 0.71
C GLY A 109 4.10 -11.55 0.02
N ALA A 110 4.70 -10.51 -0.55
CA ALA A 110 3.97 -9.34 -1.02
C ALA A 110 3.91 -9.22 -2.55
N GLY A 111 2.88 -8.54 -3.09
CA GLY A 111 2.93 -8.04 -4.46
C GLY A 111 4.07 -7.03 -4.63
N ILE A 112 4.13 -6.05 -3.71
CA ILE A 112 5.24 -5.10 -3.60
C ILE A 112 5.82 -5.15 -2.18
N ARG A 113 7.15 -5.22 -2.09
CA ARG A 113 7.91 -4.96 -0.86
C ARG A 113 8.66 -3.64 -1.01
N ALA A 114 8.25 -2.61 -0.29
CA ALA A 114 8.93 -1.30 -0.29
C ALA A 114 10.00 -1.27 0.81
N GLU A 115 11.28 -1.29 0.41
CA GLU A 115 12.44 -1.30 1.31
C GLU A 115 13.20 0.05 1.26
N GLY A 116 13.08 0.79 0.16
CA GLY A 116 13.74 2.06 -0.10
C GLY A 116 12.99 3.29 0.42
N GLY A 117 12.94 4.34 -0.40
CA GLY A 117 12.32 5.62 -0.06
C GLY A 117 10.87 5.74 -0.54
N ASP A 118 10.56 6.90 -1.12
CA ASP A 118 9.21 7.20 -1.60
C ASP A 118 8.76 6.23 -2.69
N LEU A 119 7.52 5.77 -2.58
CA LEU A 119 6.87 4.86 -3.52
C LEU A 119 5.48 5.41 -3.87
N THR A 120 5.20 5.51 -5.17
CA THR A 120 3.87 5.78 -5.70
C THR A 120 3.33 4.54 -6.42
N VAL A 121 2.11 4.13 -6.09
CA VAL A 121 1.40 3.01 -6.73
C VAL A 121 0.09 3.53 -7.30
N GLU A 122 -0.09 3.39 -8.61
CA GLU A 122 -1.26 3.91 -9.33
C GLU A 122 -1.92 2.80 -10.14
N ASP A 123 -3.25 2.75 -10.14
CA ASP A 123 -4.03 1.86 -11.03
C ASP A 123 -3.55 0.40 -11.06
N THR A 124 -3.08 -0.10 -9.91
CA THR A 124 -2.43 -1.40 -9.77
C THR A 124 -3.33 -2.35 -9.00
N ARG A 125 -3.32 -3.63 -9.39
CA ARG A 125 -4.16 -4.67 -8.82
C ARG A 125 -3.32 -5.66 -8.03
N PHE A 126 -3.70 -5.91 -6.79
CA PHE A 126 -3.07 -6.88 -5.88
C PHE A 126 -4.05 -7.99 -5.61
N VAL A 127 -3.81 -9.19 -6.14
CA VAL A 127 -4.80 -10.27 -6.14
C VAL A 127 -4.27 -11.51 -5.45
N ASN A 128 -4.97 -11.96 -4.41
CA ASN A 128 -4.71 -13.23 -3.74
C ASN A 128 -3.24 -13.40 -3.34
N ASN A 129 -2.58 -12.36 -2.85
CA ASN A 129 -1.23 -12.44 -2.27
C ASN A 129 -1.32 -12.73 -0.77
N GLN A 130 -0.22 -13.14 -0.13
CA GLN A 130 -0.16 -13.09 1.33
C GLN A 130 -0.27 -11.64 1.80
N ASN A 131 0.63 -10.75 1.36
CA ASN A 131 0.49 -9.30 1.49
C ASN A 131 0.17 -8.66 0.13
N GLY A 132 -0.70 -7.66 0.05
CA GLY A 132 -0.78 -6.84 -1.16
C GLY A 132 0.48 -6.00 -1.31
N LEU A 133 0.67 -5.05 -0.38
CA LEU A 133 1.84 -4.20 -0.27
C LEU A 133 2.41 -4.28 1.16
N LEU A 134 3.72 -4.45 1.28
CA LEU A 134 4.42 -4.43 2.56
C LEU A 134 5.60 -3.45 2.52
N ALA A 135 5.59 -2.42 3.37
CA ALA A 135 6.70 -1.46 3.51
C ALA A 135 7.51 -1.71 4.78
N ALA A 136 8.83 -1.71 4.66
CA ALA A 136 9.77 -1.72 5.77
C ALA A 136 9.76 -0.38 6.53
N SER A 137 10.40 -0.35 7.70
CA SER A 137 10.54 0.89 8.48
C SER A 137 11.53 1.83 7.79
N ASN A 138 11.07 3.02 7.43
CA ASN A 138 11.88 4.12 6.95
C ASN A 138 11.18 5.45 7.30
N PRO A 139 11.58 6.14 8.39
CA PRO A 139 10.89 7.34 8.86
C PRO A 139 10.85 8.52 7.87
N ALA A 140 11.64 8.48 6.80
CA ALA A 140 11.62 9.49 5.74
C ALA A 140 10.66 9.13 4.59
N ALA A 141 10.29 7.86 4.43
CA ALA A 141 9.57 7.36 3.26
C ALA A 141 8.09 7.73 3.29
N THR A 142 7.56 8.06 2.12
CA THR A 142 6.13 8.20 1.83
C THR A 142 5.69 7.09 0.88
N VAL A 143 4.60 6.41 1.24
CA VAL A 143 3.94 5.45 0.35
C VAL A 143 2.59 6.02 -0.06
N ARG A 144 2.40 6.26 -1.36
CA ARG A 144 1.14 6.75 -1.92
C ARG A 144 0.49 5.68 -2.79
N VAL A 145 -0.77 5.38 -2.56
CA VAL A 145 -1.54 4.36 -3.28
C VAL A 145 -2.82 4.99 -3.81
N VAL A 146 -2.99 5.02 -5.13
CA VAL A 146 -4.10 5.72 -5.78
C VAL A 146 -4.76 4.83 -6.82
N GLY A 147 -6.10 4.83 -6.88
CA GLY A 147 -6.84 4.13 -7.95
C GLY A 147 -6.62 2.62 -7.97
N SER A 148 -6.06 2.04 -6.89
CA SER A 148 -5.57 0.67 -6.88
C SER A 148 -6.59 -0.28 -6.27
N THR A 149 -6.49 -1.57 -6.59
CA THR A 149 -7.45 -2.60 -6.14
C THR A 149 -6.75 -3.74 -5.41
N PHE A 150 -7.22 -4.09 -4.22
CA PHE A 150 -6.73 -5.21 -3.41
C PHE A 150 -7.85 -6.25 -3.25
N ILE A 151 -7.62 -7.48 -3.70
CA ILE A 151 -8.65 -8.53 -3.72
C ILE A 151 -8.11 -9.81 -3.09
N GLY A 152 -8.74 -10.28 -2.02
CA GLY A 152 -8.44 -11.61 -1.46
C GLY A 152 -7.02 -11.76 -0.91
N ASN A 153 -6.33 -10.65 -0.60
CA ASN A 153 -5.02 -10.69 0.04
C ASN A 153 -5.17 -11.05 1.52
N GLY A 154 -4.08 -11.45 2.19
CA GLY A 154 -4.05 -11.74 3.62
C GLY A 154 -3.84 -13.21 3.95
N ALA A 155 -3.19 -13.45 5.09
CA ALA A 155 -2.95 -14.75 5.72
C ALA A 155 -2.39 -14.53 7.14
N CYS A 156 -2.70 -15.39 8.10
CA CYS A 156 -2.22 -15.35 9.48
C CYS A 156 -1.82 -16.77 9.94
N ALA A 157 -0.75 -17.29 9.35
CA ALA A 157 -0.13 -18.57 9.73
C ALA A 157 1.24 -18.29 10.39
N GLY A 158 1.22 -17.76 11.61
CA GLY A 158 2.41 -17.27 12.31
C GLY A 158 2.51 -15.75 12.23
N SER A 159 3.04 -15.21 11.12
CA SER A 159 2.96 -13.77 10.84
C SER A 159 1.66 -13.44 10.11
N CYS A 160 1.00 -12.35 10.50
CA CYS A 160 -0.15 -11.83 9.79
C CYS A 160 0.26 -10.95 8.62
N ALA A 161 -0.42 -11.16 7.50
CA ALA A 161 -0.31 -10.46 6.24
C ALA A 161 -1.66 -9.78 5.93
N HIS A 162 -1.61 -8.70 5.16
CA HIS A 162 -2.67 -7.71 5.05
C HIS A 162 -2.89 -7.27 3.58
N GLY A 163 -3.93 -6.48 3.32
CA GLY A 163 -4.05 -5.78 2.04
C GLY A 163 -2.88 -4.82 1.84
N ILE A 164 -2.76 -3.84 2.75
CA ILE A 164 -1.59 -2.98 2.90
C ILE A 164 -1.04 -3.14 4.33
N TYR A 165 0.26 -3.32 4.45
CA TYR A 165 0.97 -3.26 5.72
C TYR A 165 2.20 -2.35 5.60
N VAL A 166 2.16 -1.18 6.26
CA VAL A 166 3.36 -0.34 6.39
C VAL A 166 3.86 -0.32 7.83
N ASN A 167 5.18 -0.45 7.99
CA ASN A 167 5.87 -0.23 9.26
C ASN A 167 6.06 1.28 9.52
N GLN A 168 7.01 1.66 10.37
CA GLN A 168 7.23 3.07 10.72
C GLN A 168 7.78 3.85 9.52
N ILE A 169 6.90 4.56 8.83
CA ILE A 169 7.21 5.47 7.72
C ILE A 169 6.66 6.88 7.99
N LYS A 170 7.02 7.87 7.16
CA LYS A 170 6.54 9.25 7.30
C LYS A 170 5.04 9.35 7.05
N LEU A 171 4.60 8.81 5.92
CA LEU A 171 3.23 8.95 5.44
C LEU A 171 2.79 7.71 4.66
N LEU A 172 1.63 7.16 5.02
CA LEU A 172 0.82 6.34 4.12
C LEU A 172 -0.37 7.17 3.64
N ASP A 173 -0.52 7.34 2.33
CA ASP A 173 -1.66 8.03 1.72
C ASP A 173 -2.35 7.13 0.70
N VAL A 174 -3.56 6.67 1.04
CA VAL A 174 -4.38 5.76 0.23
C VAL A 174 -5.61 6.52 -0.25
N GLU A 175 -5.74 6.69 -1.56
CA GLU A 175 -6.80 7.48 -2.17
C GLU A 175 -7.55 6.66 -3.22
N ARG A 176 -8.88 6.83 -3.29
CA ARG A 176 -9.71 6.33 -4.41
C ARG A 176 -9.43 4.86 -4.76
N SER A 177 -9.16 4.04 -3.76
CA SER A 177 -8.74 2.64 -3.92
C SER A 177 -9.81 1.70 -3.40
N ARG A 178 -9.81 0.47 -3.91
CA ARG A 178 -10.79 -0.56 -3.54
C ARG A 178 -10.12 -1.74 -2.86
N PHE A 179 -10.73 -2.22 -1.79
CA PHE A 179 -10.33 -3.40 -1.05
C PHE A 179 -11.54 -4.34 -0.94
N LEU A 180 -11.36 -5.61 -1.29
CA LEU A 180 -12.42 -6.60 -1.27
C LEU A 180 -11.93 -7.94 -0.73
N GLY A 181 -12.59 -8.43 0.32
CA GLY A 181 -12.44 -9.81 0.77
C GLY A 181 -11.05 -10.17 1.27
N THR A 182 -10.39 -9.26 1.99
CA THR A 182 -9.15 -9.57 2.70
C THR A 182 -9.38 -10.77 3.64
N ARG A 183 -8.42 -11.69 3.67
CA ARG A 183 -8.47 -12.96 4.40
C ARG A 183 -7.57 -12.86 5.62
N GLU A 184 -8.16 -12.90 6.79
CA GLU A 184 -7.45 -12.71 8.06
C GLU A 184 -6.77 -11.33 8.06
N GLY A 185 -5.91 -11.02 9.04
CA GLY A 185 -5.22 -9.73 9.07
C GLY A 185 -6.18 -8.54 8.96
N HIS A 186 -5.84 -7.54 8.15
CA HIS A 186 -6.59 -6.27 8.00
C HIS A 186 -6.52 -5.81 6.54
N HIS A 187 -7.52 -5.07 6.05
CA HIS A 187 -7.39 -4.46 4.72
C HIS A 187 -6.23 -3.46 4.69
N ILE A 188 -6.12 -2.62 5.73
CA ILE A 188 -5.02 -1.66 5.90
C ILE A 188 -4.48 -1.73 7.33
N LYS A 189 -3.16 -1.94 7.48
CA LYS A 189 -2.42 -1.83 8.74
C LYS A 189 -1.29 -0.81 8.59
N SER A 190 -1.32 0.26 9.39
CA SER A 190 -0.37 1.37 9.27
C SER A 190 0.31 1.75 10.58
N ARG A 191 1.66 1.64 10.62
CA ARG A 191 2.49 2.18 11.71
C ARG A 191 3.13 3.52 11.34
N ALA A 192 2.63 4.16 10.28
CA ALA A 192 3.16 5.44 9.81
C ALA A 192 2.94 6.57 10.83
N LEU A 193 3.81 7.57 10.82
CA LEU A 193 3.63 8.81 11.59
C LEU A 193 2.34 9.53 11.19
N SER A 194 1.98 9.46 9.91
CA SER A 194 0.68 9.93 9.41
C SER A 194 0.06 8.94 8.44
N THR A 195 -1.25 8.74 8.56
CA THR A 195 -2.05 7.88 7.70
C THR A 195 -3.23 8.65 7.13
N ARG A 196 -3.43 8.55 5.83
CA ARG A 196 -4.58 9.10 5.12
C ARG A 196 -5.25 7.96 4.34
N VAL A 197 -6.55 7.79 4.54
CA VAL A 197 -7.39 6.84 3.79
C VAL A 197 -8.63 7.59 3.35
N VAL A 198 -8.67 7.95 2.05
CA VAL A 198 -9.64 8.93 1.54
C VAL A 198 -10.34 8.43 0.29
N GLY A 199 -11.67 8.48 0.29
CA GLY A 199 -12.47 8.13 -0.89
C GLY A 199 -12.34 6.68 -1.33
N CYS A 200 -12.02 5.77 -0.41
CA CYS A 200 -11.84 4.34 -0.69
C CYS A 200 -13.14 3.55 -0.49
N ASP A 201 -13.21 2.39 -1.14
CA ASP A 201 -14.25 1.38 -0.96
C ASP A 201 -13.60 0.15 -0.32
N ILE A 202 -13.92 -0.14 0.95
CA ILE A 202 -13.27 -1.18 1.76
C ILE A 202 -14.34 -2.14 2.28
N GLU A 203 -14.39 -3.33 1.69
CA GLU A 203 -15.43 -4.32 1.94
C GLU A 203 -14.81 -5.67 2.32
N ASP A 204 -15.27 -6.28 3.40
CA ASP A 204 -15.04 -7.71 3.61
C ASP A 204 -15.80 -8.54 2.58
N GLY A 205 -17.00 -8.10 2.21
CA GLY A 205 -17.92 -8.86 1.38
C GLY A 205 -18.42 -10.13 2.08
N PRO A 206 -19.15 -11.00 1.36
CA PRO A 206 -19.80 -12.16 1.97
C PRO A 206 -18.80 -13.18 2.53
N ASP A 207 -17.57 -13.14 2.00
CA ASP A 207 -16.58 -14.16 2.22
C ASP A 207 -15.30 -13.71 2.93
N GLY A 208 -15.04 -12.41 3.03
CA GLY A 208 -13.86 -11.86 3.68
C GLY A 208 -13.81 -12.17 5.17
N THR A 209 -12.60 -12.31 5.70
CA THR A 209 -12.36 -12.65 7.11
C THR A 209 -11.40 -11.66 7.77
N ALA A 210 -11.23 -10.47 7.20
CA ALA A 210 -10.41 -9.42 7.79
C ALA A 210 -10.88 -9.13 9.22
N SER A 211 -9.94 -8.88 10.11
CA SER A 211 -10.19 -8.51 11.50
C SER A 211 -10.72 -7.07 11.56
N TYR A 212 -9.84 -6.07 11.56
CA TYR A 212 -10.21 -4.67 11.33
C TYR A 212 -10.18 -4.31 9.85
N LEU A 213 -11.01 -3.34 9.44
CA LEU A 213 -10.88 -2.74 8.12
C LEU A 213 -9.63 -1.87 8.05
N ILE A 214 -9.44 -1.02 9.07
CA ILE A 214 -8.29 -0.14 9.19
C ILE A 214 -7.71 -0.29 10.60
N ASP A 215 -6.43 -0.61 10.67
CA ASP A 215 -5.66 -0.73 11.91
C ASP A 215 -4.51 0.29 11.92
N ILE A 216 -4.49 1.16 12.93
CA ILE A 216 -3.42 2.13 13.20
C ILE A 216 -2.81 1.77 14.57
N PRO A 217 -2.09 0.64 14.65
CA PRO A 217 -1.87 -0.05 15.92
C PRO A 217 -0.92 0.70 16.86
N ASN A 218 -0.09 1.61 16.35
CA ASN A 218 0.89 2.35 17.15
C ASN A 218 0.55 3.84 17.32
N GLY A 219 -0.69 4.24 16.99
CA GLY A 219 -1.07 5.64 16.87
C GLY A 219 -0.46 6.29 15.62
N GLY A 220 -0.32 7.61 15.66
CA GLY A 220 0.03 8.43 14.51
C GLY A 220 -1.17 9.27 14.06
N ASN A 221 -0.89 10.37 13.37
CA ASN A 221 -1.93 11.26 12.86
C ASN A 221 -2.78 10.53 11.81
N ALA A 222 -4.10 10.61 11.89
CA ALA A 222 -4.99 9.88 10.99
C ALA A 222 -6.06 10.77 10.36
N VAL A 223 -6.27 10.62 9.06
CA VAL A 223 -7.44 11.14 8.34
C VAL A 223 -8.09 10.00 7.58
N ILE A 224 -9.28 9.58 8.04
CA ILE A 224 -10.09 8.54 7.41
C ILE A 224 -11.38 9.23 6.95
N ALA A 225 -11.46 9.57 5.67
CA ALA A 225 -12.51 10.45 5.19
C ALA A 225 -13.18 10.04 3.87
N GLY A 226 -14.51 10.18 3.79
CA GLY A 226 -15.24 9.97 2.54
C GLY A 226 -15.22 8.52 2.05
N ASN A 227 -14.98 7.54 2.92
CA ASN A 227 -14.86 6.14 2.54
C ASN A 227 -16.22 5.43 2.61
N ARG A 228 -16.40 4.44 1.74
CA ARG A 228 -17.43 3.42 1.89
C ARG A 228 -16.81 2.19 2.53
N LEU A 229 -17.38 1.75 3.63
CA LEU A 229 -16.87 0.70 4.49
C LEU A 229 -17.94 -0.37 4.67
N GLU A 230 -17.56 -1.63 4.64
CA GLU A 230 -18.46 -2.73 4.98
C GLU A 230 -17.74 -3.72 5.88
N LYS A 231 -18.39 -4.03 7.01
CA LYS A 231 -17.94 -5.07 7.95
C LYS A 231 -18.77 -6.32 7.68
N GLY A 232 -18.12 -7.37 7.22
CA GLY A 232 -18.80 -8.55 6.71
C GLY A 232 -19.08 -9.63 7.76
N PRO A 233 -20.00 -10.55 7.46
CA PRO A 233 -20.51 -11.55 8.42
C PRO A 233 -19.48 -12.58 8.89
N ARG A 234 -18.32 -12.69 8.22
CA ARG A 234 -17.28 -13.69 8.51
C ARG A 234 -16.00 -13.10 9.08
N SER A 235 -16.03 -11.86 9.55
CA SER A 235 -14.90 -11.25 10.23
C SER A 235 -14.34 -12.12 11.35
N GLN A 236 -13.02 -12.14 11.46
CA GLN A 236 -12.35 -12.69 12.65
C GLN A 236 -12.51 -11.81 13.88
N ASN A 237 -12.60 -10.48 13.71
CA ASN A 237 -12.91 -9.56 14.78
C ASN A 237 -14.18 -8.76 14.46
N PRO A 238 -15.32 -9.14 15.04
CA PRO A 238 -16.57 -8.45 14.76
C PRO A 238 -16.77 -7.16 15.53
N ALA A 239 -15.96 -6.93 16.57
CA ALA A 239 -16.23 -5.89 17.56
C ALA A 239 -15.84 -4.49 17.09
N THR A 240 -14.93 -4.36 16.11
CA THR A 240 -14.33 -3.08 15.72
C THR A 240 -14.11 -2.97 14.22
N VAL A 241 -14.41 -1.81 13.64
CA VAL A 241 -14.14 -1.48 12.23
C VAL A 241 -12.78 -0.80 12.06
N ILE A 242 -12.57 0.30 12.79
CA ILE A 242 -11.32 1.10 12.81
C ILE A 242 -10.70 1.00 14.20
N MET A 243 -9.49 0.45 14.29
CA MET A 243 -8.75 0.33 15.53
C MET A 243 -7.54 1.27 15.55
N ILE A 244 -7.36 2.01 16.64
CA ILE A 244 -6.27 2.96 16.81
C ILE A 244 -5.57 2.71 18.15
N GLY A 245 -4.28 2.40 18.11
CA GLY A 245 -3.40 2.27 19.28
C GLY A 245 -3.30 0.89 19.94
N ALA A 246 -3.92 -0.15 19.36
CA ALA A 246 -4.04 -1.48 19.98
C ALA A 246 -2.72 -2.19 20.33
N GLU A 247 -1.61 -1.85 19.68
CA GLU A 247 -0.30 -2.48 19.92
C GLU A 247 0.71 -1.53 20.58
N GLY A 248 0.21 -0.55 21.34
CA GLY A 248 1.02 0.40 22.09
C GLY A 248 1.31 1.67 21.29
N VAL A 249 0.87 2.80 21.84
CA VAL A 249 1.05 4.13 21.24
C VAL A 249 2.52 4.53 21.32
N SER A 250 3.19 4.54 20.18
CA SER A 250 4.61 4.90 20.05
C SER A 250 4.87 5.98 19.00
N GLN A 251 3.87 6.31 18.18
CA GLN A 251 3.90 7.47 17.30
C GLN A 251 3.23 8.68 17.98
N PRO A 252 3.81 9.89 17.85
CA PRO A 252 3.10 11.13 18.20
C PRO A 252 1.75 11.18 17.50
N THR A 253 0.70 11.43 18.28
CA THR A 253 -0.69 11.41 17.81
C THR A 253 -1.33 12.72 18.21
N ASP A 254 -1.33 13.69 17.30
CA ASP A 254 -1.84 15.04 17.58
C ASP A 254 -3.27 15.21 17.04
N ARG A 255 -3.61 14.47 15.98
CA ARG A 255 -4.86 14.64 15.25
C ARG A 255 -5.40 13.34 14.68
N LEU A 256 -6.62 13.00 15.08
CA LEU A 256 -7.39 11.87 14.56
C LEU A 256 -8.72 12.39 14.02
N VAL A 257 -8.93 12.23 12.71
CA VAL A 257 -10.17 12.66 12.04
C VAL A 257 -10.78 11.50 11.29
N VAL A 258 -12.02 11.19 11.63
CA VAL A 258 -12.84 10.16 10.98
C VAL A 258 -14.13 10.81 10.55
N ARG A 259 -14.24 11.18 9.26
CA ARG A 259 -15.39 11.98 8.80
C ARG A 259 -15.99 11.56 7.47
N ASP A 260 -17.27 11.83 7.32
CA ASP A 260 -18.01 11.66 6.06
C ASP A 260 -17.90 10.24 5.49
N ASN A 261 -17.69 9.23 6.35
CA ASN A 261 -17.64 7.82 5.94
C ASN A 261 -19.02 7.19 6.03
N THR A 262 -19.31 6.23 5.16
CA THR A 262 -20.49 5.37 5.24
C THR A 262 -20.05 3.97 5.61
N LEU A 263 -20.58 3.43 6.70
CA LEU A 263 -20.38 2.03 7.10
C LEU A 263 -21.67 1.23 6.96
N VAL A 264 -21.55 0.05 6.35
CA VAL A 264 -22.55 -1.02 6.41
C VAL A 264 -22.05 -2.10 7.37
N ASN A 265 -22.83 -2.43 8.39
CA ASN A 265 -22.54 -3.53 9.31
C ASN A 265 -23.40 -4.76 8.99
N ASP A 266 -22.81 -5.77 8.34
CA ASP A 266 -23.49 -7.01 7.97
C ASP A 266 -23.18 -8.17 8.94
N GLU A 267 -22.55 -7.90 10.09
CA GLU A 267 -22.16 -8.91 11.10
C GLU A 267 -23.34 -9.57 11.82
N GLY A 268 -24.54 -8.99 11.75
CA GLY A 268 -25.70 -9.43 12.53
C GLY A 268 -25.57 -9.20 14.05
N ARG A 269 -24.55 -8.46 14.50
CA ARG A 269 -24.26 -8.11 15.90
C ARG A 269 -23.71 -6.68 16.02
N PRO A 270 -23.73 -6.07 17.22
CA PRO A 270 -23.15 -4.75 17.43
C PRO A 270 -21.66 -4.70 17.08
N THR A 271 -21.24 -3.64 16.37
CA THR A 271 -19.83 -3.34 16.08
C THR A 271 -19.49 -1.91 16.48
N THR A 272 -18.24 -1.66 16.85
CA THR A 272 -17.72 -0.33 17.15
C THR A 272 -17.10 0.26 15.90
N PHE A 273 -17.54 1.44 15.49
CA PHE A 273 -17.00 2.08 14.30
C PHE A 273 -15.55 2.53 14.50
N VAL A 274 -15.27 3.31 15.56
CA VAL A 274 -13.90 3.69 15.93
C VAL A 274 -13.63 3.26 17.37
N HIS A 275 -12.60 2.44 17.55
CA HIS A 275 -12.02 2.17 18.87
C HIS A 275 -10.63 2.82 18.95
N ASN A 276 -10.50 3.81 19.82
CA ASN A 276 -9.29 4.60 20.01
C ASN A 276 -8.76 4.47 21.46
N VAL A 277 -7.60 3.83 21.62
CA VAL A 277 -6.93 3.70 22.93
C VAL A 277 -5.81 4.73 23.13
N THR A 278 -5.73 5.73 22.24
CA THR A 278 -4.82 6.87 22.44
C THR A 278 -5.45 7.90 23.38
N ALA A 279 -4.62 8.75 24.00
CA ALA A 279 -5.11 9.89 24.77
C ALA A 279 -5.71 11.01 23.89
N THR A 280 -5.49 10.95 22.58
CA THR A 280 -5.89 11.99 21.62
C THR A 280 -7.34 11.79 21.23
N PRO A 281 -8.21 12.80 21.39
CA PRO A 281 -9.60 12.72 20.93
C PRO A 281 -9.68 12.44 19.43
N ALA A 282 -10.67 11.64 19.04
CA ALA A 282 -11.01 11.44 17.63
C ALA A 282 -12.21 12.34 17.27
N GLU A 283 -12.05 13.15 16.21
CA GLU A 283 -13.10 13.98 15.63
C GLU A 283 -13.96 13.08 14.73
N LEU A 284 -15.21 12.82 15.13
CA LEU A 284 -16.15 11.97 14.40
C LEU A 284 -17.28 12.81 13.82
N GLN A 285 -17.16 13.19 12.54
CA GLN A 285 -18.12 14.09 11.89
C GLN A 285 -18.78 13.47 10.67
N GLY A 286 -20.10 13.60 10.51
CA GLY A 286 -20.77 13.28 9.24
C GLY A 286 -20.76 11.79 8.83
N ASN A 287 -20.35 10.89 9.72
CA ASN A 287 -20.35 9.45 9.42
C ASN A 287 -21.78 8.88 9.47
N THR A 288 -22.11 8.00 8.52
CA THR A 288 -23.42 7.36 8.41
C THR A 288 -23.30 5.84 8.58
N PHE A 289 -24.29 5.23 9.24
CA PHE A 289 -24.29 3.82 9.60
C PHE A 289 -25.55 3.13 9.09
N HIS A 290 -25.39 1.98 8.44
CA HIS A 290 -26.46 1.15 7.90
C HIS A 290 -26.28 -0.31 8.34
N GLY A 291 -27.35 -1.10 8.23
CA GLY A 291 -27.35 -2.52 8.58
C GLY A 291 -27.54 -2.73 10.09
N GLY A 292 -26.69 -3.57 10.68
CA GLY A 292 -26.70 -3.90 12.10
C GLY A 292 -26.34 -2.73 13.03
N VAL A 293 -26.42 -2.98 14.34
CA VAL A 293 -26.14 -1.96 15.35
C VAL A 293 -24.69 -1.50 15.27
N VAL A 294 -24.46 -0.18 15.29
CA VAL A 294 -23.12 0.42 15.32
C VAL A 294 -23.00 1.31 16.54
N ARG A 295 -22.00 1.06 17.39
CA ARG A 295 -21.54 2.05 18.38
C ARG A 295 -20.55 2.97 17.68
N PRO A 296 -20.81 4.29 17.58
CA PRO A 296 -19.92 5.18 16.83
C PRO A 296 -18.48 5.21 17.37
N PHE A 297 -18.33 5.12 18.70
CA PHE A 297 -17.03 5.31 19.33
C PHE A 297 -16.85 4.48 20.61
N GLU A 298 -15.62 4.02 20.84
CA GLU A 298 -15.06 3.50 22.09
C GLU A 298 -13.65 4.06 22.30
N GLY A 299 -13.30 4.42 23.53
CA GLY A 299 -11.96 4.86 23.84
C GLY A 299 -11.85 5.59 25.17
N ASP A 300 -10.60 5.84 25.57
CA ASP A 300 -10.28 6.55 26.82
C ASP A 300 -10.38 8.08 26.68
N GLY A 301 -10.27 8.61 25.44
CA GLY A 301 -10.51 10.02 25.12
C GLY A 301 -11.97 10.29 24.71
N PRO A 302 -12.50 11.51 24.89
CA PRO A 302 -13.85 11.85 24.43
C PRO A 302 -13.95 11.82 22.89
N SER A 303 -15.11 11.44 22.36
CA SER A 303 -15.46 11.71 20.95
C SER A 303 -15.79 13.20 20.80
N GLY A 304 -15.11 13.89 19.88
CA GLY A 304 -15.38 15.29 19.52
C GLY A 304 -16.32 15.41 18.34
#